data_AF-A0A6A4IKL5-F1
#
_entry.id   AF-A0A6A4IKL5-F1
#
_cell.length_a   1.000
_cell.length_b   1.000
_cell.length_c   1.000
_cell.angle_alpha   90.00
_cell.angle_beta   90.00
_cell.angle_gamma   90.00
#
_symmetry.space_group_name_H-M   'P 1'
#
loop_
_entity.id
_entity.type
_entity.pdbx_description
1 polymer ?
#
loop_
_entity_poly.entity_id
_entity_poly.type
_entity_poly.pdbx_seq_one_letter_code
_entity_poly.pdbx_strand_id
1 'polypeptide(L)'
;MGANLSKALGKIFGNKEMRLLMLGLDAAGKTTILYKLKLNQSVTTIPTVGFNVETVTYKNVKFNVWDVGGLVFVVDSQDRDRIDEAKQELHRILGDREMKECLLLVFANKQDLPGAMSPAEVTEKLGLHRMRDRSWYVHPSCATTGEGLFEGLQWLSQNVKKRQP
;
A
#
# COMPACT_ATOMS: atom_id res chain seq x y z
N MET A 1 -15.95 -9.31 17.20
CA MET A 1 -15.93 -9.21 15.72
C MET A 1 -14.52 -9.33 15.08
N GLY A 2 -13.43 -9.61 15.83
CA GLY A 2 -12.07 -9.71 15.24
C GLY A 2 -11.68 -11.05 14.60
N ALA A 3 -12.46 -12.13 14.79
CA ALA A 3 -12.09 -13.48 14.36
C ALA A 3 -12.38 -13.80 12.88
N ASN A 4 -13.22 -13.00 12.20
CA ASN A 4 -13.63 -13.27 10.82
C ASN A 4 -12.65 -12.70 9.79
N LEU A 5 -12.00 -11.58 10.10
CA LEU A 5 -11.03 -10.93 9.21
C LEU A 5 -9.71 -11.70 9.13
N SER A 6 -9.22 -12.23 10.26
CA SER A 6 -7.99 -13.03 10.29
C SER A 6 -8.10 -14.33 9.48
N LYS A 7 -9.26 -15.00 9.53
CA LYS A 7 -9.56 -16.18 8.70
C LYS A 7 -9.71 -15.84 7.22
N ALA A 8 -10.29 -14.68 6.89
CA ALA A 8 -10.39 -14.19 5.52
C ALA A 8 -9.01 -13.81 4.94
N LEU A 9 -8.18 -13.13 5.72
CA LEU A 9 -6.77 -12.83 5.40
C LEU A 9 -5.97 -14.10 5.14
N GLY A 10 -6.06 -15.11 6.02
CA GLY A 10 -5.35 -16.38 5.83
C GLY A 10 -5.76 -17.14 4.54
N LYS A 11 -7.04 -17.07 4.15
CA LYS A 11 -7.53 -17.70 2.91
C LYS A 11 -7.14 -16.95 1.63
N ILE A 12 -7.08 -15.62 1.68
CA ILE A 12 -6.83 -14.77 0.51
C ILE A 12 -5.33 -14.56 0.28
N PHE A 13 -4.56 -14.41 1.35
CA PHE A 13 -3.11 -14.21 1.26
C PHE A 13 -2.32 -15.52 1.25
N GLY A 14 -2.92 -16.66 1.66
CA GLY A 14 -2.23 -17.95 1.71
C GLY A 14 -0.88 -17.86 2.44
N ASN A 15 0.08 -18.71 2.07
CA ASN A 15 1.47 -18.59 2.51
C ASN A 15 2.29 -17.59 1.66
N LYS A 16 1.65 -16.60 1.00
CA LYS A 16 2.38 -15.63 0.18
C LYS A 16 2.95 -14.54 1.08
N GLU A 17 4.26 -14.47 1.14
CA GLU A 17 4.96 -13.33 1.69
C GLU A 17 4.93 -12.15 0.70
N MET A 18 4.34 -11.02 1.12
CA MET A 18 4.26 -9.79 0.33
C MET A 18 5.07 -8.67 0.98
N ARG A 19 5.85 -7.95 0.18
CA ARG A 19 6.61 -6.78 0.61
C ARG A 19 5.97 -5.53 0.00
N LEU A 20 5.39 -4.71 0.86
CA LEU A 20 4.67 -3.50 0.47
C LEU A 20 5.38 -2.27 1.03
N LEU A 21 5.60 -1.28 0.17
CA LEU A 21 6.00 0.06 0.58
C LEU A 21 4.74 0.91 0.76
N MET A 22 4.56 1.53 1.93
CA MET A 22 3.41 2.41 2.19
C MET A 22 3.86 3.87 2.29
N LEU A 23 3.40 4.71 1.36
CA LEU A 23 3.73 6.14 1.25
C LEU A 23 2.46 7.00 1.14
N GLY A 24 2.64 8.32 1.14
CA GLY A 24 1.57 9.32 1.15
C GLY A 24 1.96 10.52 2.00
N LEU A 25 1.25 11.64 1.88
CA LEU A 25 1.51 12.84 2.69
C LEU A 25 1.29 12.58 4.18
N ASP A 26 1.81 13.47 5.02
CA ASP A 26 1.49 13.50 6.44
C ASP A 26 -0.03 13.61 6.67
N ALA A 27 -0.50 13.10 7.81
CA ALA A 27 -1.92 13.02 8.15
C ALA A 27 -2.83 12.20 7.20
N ALA A 28 -2.31 11.62 6.11
CA ALA A 28 -3.08 10.77 5.19
C ALA A 28 -3.65 9.49 5.83
N GLY A 29 -3.09 9.04 6.95
CA GLY A 29 -3.59 7.90 7.72
C GLY A 29 -2.76 6.61 7.64
N LYS A 30 -1.53 6.68 7.10
CA LYS A 30 -0.60 5.54 6.99
C LYS A 30 -0.41 4.79 8.32
N THR A 31 -0.11 5.50 9.40
CA THR A 31 0.07 4.92 10.74
C THR A 31 -1.21 4.26 11.23
N THR A 32 -2.37 4.91 11.05
CA THR A 32 -3.66 4.35 11.45
C THR A 32 -3.96 3.04 10.71
N ILE A 33 -3.71 2.97 9.40
CA ILE A 33 -3.85 1.73 8.61
C ILE A 33 -2.93 0.65 9.18
N LEU A 34 -1.65 0.96 9.43
CA LEU A 34 -0.70 -0.01 9.97
C LEU A 34 -1.14 -0.57 11.33
N TYR A 35 -1.60 0.29 12.25
CA TYR A 35 -2.09 -0.15 13.56
C TYR A 35 -3.37 -0.98 13.42
N LYS A 36 -4.29 -0.60 12.53
CA LYS A 36 -5.54 -1.34 12.30
C LYS A 36 -5.27 -2.75 11.78
N LEU A 37 -4.28 -2.91 10.89
CA LEU A 37 -3.85 -4.22 10.40
C LEU A 37 -3.19 -5.06 11.51
N LYS A 38 -2.36 -4.44 12.37
CA LYS A 38 -1.70 -5.11 13.50
C LYS A 38 -2.69 -5.60 14.58
N LEU A 39 -3.67 -4.77 14.97
CA LEU A 39 -4.59 -5.09 16.06
C LEU A 39 -5.64 -6.15 15.70
N ASN A 40 -5.83 -6.41 14.40
CA ASN A 40 -6.73 -7.46 13.89
C ASN A 40 -6.00 -8.76 13.52
N GLN A 41 -4.71 -8.90 13.87
CA GLN A 41 -3.92 -10.12 13.71
C GLN A 41 -3.19 -10.46 15.01
N SER A 42 -3.08 -11.75 15.34
CA SER A 42 -2.09 -12.21 16.32
C SER A 42 -0.71 -12.10 15.67
N VAL A 43 -0.03 -10.97 15.87
CA VAL A 43 1.34 -10.79 15.37
C VAL A 43 2.29 -11.50 16.33
N THR A 44 2.67 -12.73 16.02
CA THR A 44 3.89 -13.32 16.59
C THR A 44 5.08 -12.58 16.00
N THR A 45 5.90 -11.96 16.85
CA THR A 45 7.21 -11.47 16.44
C THR A 45 8.05 -12.68 16.04
N ILE A 46 8.31 -12.86 14.75
CA ILE A 46 9.21 -13.90 14.24
C ILE A 46 10.59 -13.26 14.08
N PRO A 47 11.66 -13.78 14.71
CA PRO A 47 13.04 -13.39 14.36
C PRO A 47 13.28 -13.82 12.91
N THR A 48 13.74 -12.91 12.06
CA THR A 48 13.77 -13.08 10.60
C THR A 48 14.62 -14.27 10.15
N VAL A 49 13.97 -15.38 9.82
CA VAL A 49 14.46 -16.37 8.84
C VAL A 49 13.42 -16.41 7.74
N GLY A 50 13.82 -16.03 6.54
CA GLY A 50 12.96 -15.95 5.38
C GLY A 50 13.44 -14.86 4.45
N PHE A 51 13.29 -15.11 3.16
CA PHE A 51 13.66 -14.29 2.02
C PHE A 51 15.13 -14.26 1.58
N ASN A 52 15.31 -14.22 0.25
CA ASN A 52 16.54 -13.75 -0.36
C ASN A 52 16.69 -12.25 -0.05
N VAL A 53 17.56 -11.95 0.90
CA VAL A 53 18.07 -10.60 1.19
C VAL A 53 19.36 -10.49 0.42
N GLU A 54 19.44 -9.60 -0.57
CA GLU A 54 20.75 -9.18 -1.04
C GLU A 54 21.36 -8.29 0.03
N THR A 55 22.22 -8.91 0.83
CA THR A 55 22.98 -8.20 1.85
C THR A 55 24.16 -7.55 1.16
N VAL A 56 24.02 -6.28 0.80
CA VAL A 56 25.13 -5.50 0.26
C VAL A 56 25.98 -5.08 1.45
N THR A 57 27.22 -5.56 1.49
CA THR A 57 28.20 -5.10 2.49
C THR A 57 29.06 -4.02 1.85
N TYR A 58 29.03 -2.81 2.42
CA TYR A 58 29.93 -1.73 2.04
C TYR A 58 30.72 -1.32 3.27
N LYS A 59 32.04 -1.56 3.23
CA LYS A 59 32.94 -1.49 4.39
C LYS A 59 32.45 -2.42 5.51
N ASN A 60 32.23 -1.88 6.70
CA ASN A 60 31.76 -2.55 7.91
C ASN A 60 30.24 -2.40 8.13
N VAL A 61 29.49 -1.91 7.13
CA VAL A 61 28.05 -1.73 7.20
C VAL A 61 27.35 -2.73 6.28
N LYS A 62 26.39 -3.47 6.85
CA LYS A 62 25.52 -4.39 6.10
C LYS A 62 24.21 -3.69 5.79
N PHE A 63 23.91 -3.56 4.51
CA PHE A 63 22.63 -3.07 4.01
C PHE A 63 21.77 -4.28 3.66
N ASN A 64 20.57 -4.35 4.23
CA ASN A 64 19.54 -5.27 3.78
C ASN A 64 18.74 -4.56 2.69
N VAL A 65 18.90 -4.99 1.43
CA VAL A 65 18.18 -4.43 0.29
C VAL A 65 16.97 -5.31 -0.02
N TRP A 66 15.81 -4.68 -0.20
CA TRP A 66 14.53 -5.36 -0.39
C TRP A 66 13.90 -4.94 -1.72
N ASP A 67 13.45 -5.92 -2.51
CA ASP A 67 12.59 -5.65 -3.66
C ASP A 67 11.13 -5.40 -3.23
N VAL A 68 10.44 -4.46 -3.88
CA VAL A 68 9.09 -3.99 -3.52
C VAL A 68 8.08 -4.51 -4.54
N GLY A 69 7.28 -5.51 -4.13
CA GLY A 69 6.26 -6.11 -5.01
C GLY A 69 5.01 -5.23 -5.22
N GLY A 70 4.79 -4.24 -4.36
CA GLY A 70 3.68 -3.30 -4.48
C GLY A 70 3.89 -2.03 -3.65
N LEU A 71 3.40 -0.91 -4.17
CA LEU A 71 3.34 0.40 -3.53
C LEU A 71 1.90 0.65 -3.11
N VAL A 72 1.70 0.91 -1.83
CA VAL A 72 0.47 1.45 -1.27
C VAL A 72 0.66 2.95 -1.08
N PHE A 73 -0.09 3.77 -1.82
CA PHE A 73 -0.09 5.21 -1.66
C PHE A 73 -1.39 5.66 -0.98
N VAL A 74 -1.31 6.37 0.14
CA VAL A 74 -2.48 6.79 0.91
C VAL A 74 -2.74 8.27 0.67
N VAL A 75 -3.97 8.58 0.25
CA VAL A 75 -4.45 9.94 0.03
C VAL A 75 -5.47 10.29 1.10
N ASP A 76 -5.32 11.47 1.71
CA ASP A 76 -6.39 12.08 2.49
C ASP A 76 -7.45 12.62 1.52
N SER A 77 -8.63 12.00 1.51
CA SER A 77 -9.69 12.41 0.58
C SER A 77 -10.36 13.71 0.99
N GLN A 78 -10.25 14.14 2.24
CA GLN A 78 -10.80 15.41 2.69
C GLN A 78 -9.89 16.59 2.32
N ASP A 79 -8.59 16.34 2.20
CA ASP A 79 -7.58 17.36 1.93
C ASP A 79 -7.46 17.67 0.44
N ARG A 80 -8.41 18.47 -0.03
CA ARG A 80 -8.50 18.90 -1.44
C ARG A 80 -7.37 19.87 -1.83
N ASP A 81 -6.81 20.59 -0.86
CA ASP A 81 -5.79 21.62 -1.10
C ASP A 81 -4.41 21.00 -1.37
N ARG A 82 -4.09 19.88 -0.71
CA ARG A 82 -2.80 19.18 -0.90
C ARG A 82 -2.81 18.06 -1.92
N ILE A 83 -3.91 17.87 -2.66
CA ILE A 83 -3.99 16.78 -3.65
C ILE A 83 -2.99 16.93 -4.81
N ASP A 84 -2.67 18.15 -5.20
CA ASP A 84 -1.65 18.41 -6.22
C ASP A 84 -0.23 18.15 -5.71
N GLU A 85 0.03 18.38 -4.42
CA GLU A 85 1.27 17.98 -3.75
C GLU A 85 1.38 16.45 -3.71
N ALA A 86 0.30 15.76 -3.30
CA ALA A 86 0.24 14.31 -3.27
C ALA A 86 0.47 13.69 -4.67
N LYS A 87 -0.06 14.33 -5.72
CA LYS A 87 0.22 13.97 -7.11
C LYS A 87 1.70 14.13 -7.43
N GLN A 88 2.29 15.29 -7.18
CA GLN A 88 3.71 15.52 -7.49
C GLN A 88 4.60 14.50 -6.80
N GLU A 89 4.34 14.20 -5.53
CA GLU A 89 5.09 13.21 -4.76
C GLU A 89 4.91 11.79 -5.32
N LEU A 90 3.68 11.39 -5.64
CA LEU A 90 3.41 10.10 -6.28
C LEU A 90 4.18 9.97 -7.61
N HIS A 91 4.08 10.95 -8.50
CA HIS A 91 4.77 10.92 -9.79
C HIS A 91 6.30 10.97 -9.64
N ARG A 92 6.83 11.66 -8.62
CA ARG A 92 8.26 11.64 -8.28
C ARG A 92 8.73 10.25 -7.88
N ILE A 93 7.97 9.54 -7.05
CA ILE A 93 8.26 8.16 -6.64
C ILE A 93 8.17 7.21 -7.84
N LEU A 94 7.11 7.31 -8.64
CA LEU A 94 6.89 6.42 -9.79
C LEU A 94 7.88 6.67 -10.94
N GLY A 95 8.51 7.83 -10.99
CA GLY A 95 9.59 8.15 -11.93
C GLY A 95 10.91 7.45 -11.63
N ASP A 96 11.07 6.85 -10.44
CA ASP A 96 12.24 6.03 -10.14
C ASP A 96 12.22 4.71 -10.92
N ARG A 97 13.35 4.36 -11.53
CA ARG A 97 13.50 3.12 -12.32
C ARG A 97 13.24 1.87 -11.49
N GLU A 98 13.60 1.89 -10.20
CA GLU A 98 13.39 0.76 -9.28
C GLU A 98 11.89 0.53 -9.03
N MET A 99 11.08 1.57 -9.22
CA MET A 99 9.63 1.50 -9.03
C MET A 99 8.90 1.05 -10.29
N LYS A 100 9.53 0.89 -11.46
CA LYS A 100 8.86 0.70 -12.76
C LYS A 100 7.88 -0.49 -12.79
N GLU A 101 8.25 -1.62 -12.20
CA GLU A 101 7.42 -2.84 -12.20
C GLU A 101 6.47 -2.96 -11.00
N CYS A 102 6.49 -1.99 -10.11
CA CYS A 102 5.72 -2.03 -8.86
C CYS A 102 4.21 -1.86 -9.12
N LEU A 103 3.36 -2.69 -8.51
CA LEU A 103 1.92 -2.44 -8.55
C LEU A 103 1.56 -1.25 -7.68
N LEU A 104 0.65 -0.40 -8.14
CA LEU A 104 0.19 0.74 -7.35
C LEU A 104 -1.22 0.50 -6.80
N LEU A 105 -1.36 0.43 -5.49
CA LEU A 105 -2.65 0.58 -4.81
C LEU A 105 -2.71 1.99 -4.23
N VAL A 106 -3.76 2.74 -4.54
CA VAL A 106 -4.06 4.01 -3.89
C VAL A 106 -5.24 3.81 -2.94
N PHE A 107 -5.07 4.13 -1.66
CA PHE A 107 -6.19 4.27 -0.76
C PHE A 107 -6.69 5.71 -0.79
N ALA A 108 -7.91 5.91 -1.30
CA ALA A 108 -8.67 7.14 -1.11
C ALA A 108 -9.25 7.10 0.32
N ASN A 109 -8.46 7.53 1.29
CA ASN A 109 -8.73 7.33 2.71
C ASN A 109 -9.57 8.48 3.31
N LYS A 110 -10.19 8.23 4.46
CA LYS A 110 -11.11 9.15 5.17
C LYS A 110 -12.45 9.36 4.46
N GLN A 111 -12.97 8.32 3.81
CA GLN A 111 -14.28 8.36 3.14
C GLN A 111 -15.45 8.55 4.11
N ASP A 112 -15.22 8.41 5.41
CA ASP A 112 -16.18 8.71 6.47
C ASP A 112 -16.42 10.22 6.67
N LEU A 113 -15.55 11.08 6.15
CA LEU A 113 -15.63 12.53 6.36
C LEU A 113 -16.48 13.23 5.30
N PRO A 114 -17.29 14.23 5.69
CA PRO A 114 -18.05 15.03 4.73
C PRO A 114 -17.10 15.80 3.80
N GLY A 115 -17.44 15.82 2.50
CA GLY A 115 -16.62 16.48 1.49
C GLY A 115 -15.42 15.68 0.98
N ALA A 116 -15.23 14.44 1.47
CA ALA A 116 -14.21 13.53 0.96
C ALA A 116 -14.33 13.33 -0.56
N MET A 117 -13.21 13.46 -1.27
CA MET A 117 -13.09 13.15 -2.69
C MET A 117 -13.44 11.68 -2.93
N SER A 118 -14.27 11.42 -3.94
CA SER A 118 -14.57 10.03 -4.34
C SER A 118 -13.32 9.35 -4.94
N PRO A 119 -13.24 8.02 -4.97
CA PRO A 119 -12.16 7.31 -5.66
C PRO A 119 -11.98 7.74 -7.13
N ALA A 120 -13.07 8.07 -7.81
CA ALA A 120 -13.03 8.57 -9.19
C ALA A 120 -12.36 9.96 -9.25
N GLU A 121 -12.72 10.86 -8.34
CA GLU A 121 -12.11 12.19 -8.24
C GLU A 121 -10.62 12.12 -7.88
N VAL A 122 -10.24 11.22 -6.95
CA VAL A 122 -8.83 10.96 -6.61
C VAL A 122 -8.07 10.44 -7.84
N THR A 123 -8.67 9.52 -8.61
CA THR A 123 -8.08 8.99 -9.85
C THR A 123 -7.81 10.09 -10.87
N GLU A 124 -8.76 11.01 -11.04
CA GLU A 124 -8.64 12.14 -11.95
C GLU A 124 -7.53 13.11 -11.50
N LYS A 125 -7.58 13.56 -10.24
CA LYS A 125 -6.63 14.54 -9.69
C LYS A 125 -5.19 14.03 -9.70
N LEU A 126 -4.97 12.77 -9.33
CA LEU A 126 -3.66 12.13 -9.40
C LEU A 126 -3.21 11.85 -10.85
N GLY A 127 -4.10 11.95 -11.85
CA GLY A 127 -3.77 11.73 -13.25
C GLY A 127 -3.51 10.27 -13.61
N LEU A 128 -4.09 9.32 -12.86
CA LEU A 128 -3.77 7.89 -13.02
C LEU A 128 -4.27 7.32 -14.35
N HIS A 129 -5.34 7.88 -14.91
CA HIS A 129 -5.90 7.50 -16.22
C HIS A 129 -4.89 7.61 -17.38
N ARG A 130 -3.80 8.37 -17.19
CA ARG A 130 -2.73 8.53 -18.19
C ARG A 130 -1.65 7.45 -18.09
N MET A 131 -1.56 6.74 -16.97
CA MET A 131 -0.59 5.66 -16.77
C MET A 131 -1.10 4.38 -17.43
N ARG A 132 -0.45 3.99 -18.53
CA ARG A 132 -0.79 2.79 -19.32
C ARG A 132 0.21 1.65 -19.16
N ASP A 133 1.40 1.95 -18.67
CA ASP A 133 2.53 1.05 -18.50
C ASP A 133 2.60 0.40 -17.11
N ARG A 134 1.62 0.71 -16.24
CA ARG A 134 1.55 0.24 -14.86
C ARG A 134 0.14 -0.15 -14.48
N SER A 135 0.01 -1.30 -13.81
CA SER A 135 -1.24 -1.69 -13.17
C SER A 135 -1.43 -0.92 -11.87
N TRP A 136 -2.58 -0.25 -11.76
CA TRP A 136 -2.94 0.52 -10.58
C TRP A 136 -4.41 0.26 -10.19
N TYR A 137 -4.74 0.55 -8.94
CA TYR A 137 -6.11 0.52 -8.43
C TYR A 137 -6.30 1.59 -7.36
N VAL A 138 -7.44 2.28 -7.41
CA VAL A 138 -7.86 3.21 -6.34
C VAL A 138 -9.01 2.57 -5.59
N HIS A 139 -8.86 2.45 -4.27
CA HIS A 139 -9.89 1.87 -3.42
C HIS A 139 -10.31 2.85 -2.32
N PRO A 140 -11.63 3.04 -2.09
CA PRO A 140 -12.10 3.82 -0.95
C PRO A 140 -11.68 3.15 0.36
N SER A 141 -11.33 3.93 1.38
CA SER A 141 -11.07 3.38 2.70
C SER A 141 -11.41 4.32 3.84
N CYS A 142 -11.64 3.71 5.01
CA CYS A 142 -11.69 4.41 6.28
C CYS A 142 -10.73 3.71 7.26
N ALA A 143 -9.58 4.32 7.52
CA ALA A 143 -8.55 3.71 8.37
C ALA A 143 -9.01 3.48 9.83
N THR A 144 -9.90 4.32 10.35
CA THR A 144 -10.39 4.25 11.73
C THR A 144 -11.36 3.08 11.91
N THR A 145 -12.29 2.88 10.98
CA THR A 145 -13.24 1.75 11.01
C THR A 145 -12.60 0.45 10.49
N GLY A 146 -11.68 0.57 9.53
CA GLY A 146 -11.03 -0.54 8.81
C GLY A 146 -11.70 -0.90 7.49
N GLU A 147 -12.77 -0.21 7.11
CA GLU A 147 -13.51 -0.44 5.87
C GLU A 147 -12.64 -0.21 4.63
N GLY A 148 -12.77 -1.11 3.64
CA GLY A 148 -12.05 -1.07 2.36
C GLY A 148 -10.58 -1.50 2.43
N LEU A 149 -9.96 -1.52 3.61
CA LEU A 149 -8.53 -1.88 3.73
C LEU A 149 -8.25 -3.30 3.27
N PHE A 150 -9.14 -4.24 3.61
CA PHE A 150 -8.96 -5.65 3.28
C PHE A 150 -9.11 -5.89 1.78
N GLU A 151 -10.16 -5.34 1.19
CA GLU A 151 -10.51 -5.47 -0.22
C GLU A 151 -9.43 -4.84 -1.12
N GLY A 152 -8.90 -3.68 -0.73
CA GLY A 152 -7.76 -3.06 -1.42
C GLY A 152 -6.50 -3.93 -1.38
N LEU A 153 -6.15 -4.48 -0.21
CA LEU A 153 -4.99 -5.36 -0.08
C LEU A 153 -5.19 -6.71 -0.79
N GLN A 154 -6.43 -7.22 -0.84
CA GLN A 154 -6.79 -8.42 -1.59
C GLN A 154 -6.52 -8.23 -3.08
N TRP A 155 -6.89 -7.07 -3.65
CA TRP A 155 -6.57 -6.75 -5.03
C TRP A 155 -5.05 -6.81 -5.28
N LEU A 156 -4.25 -6.22 -4.38
CA LEU A 156 -2.78 -6.32 -4.47
C LEU A 156 -2.31 -7.78 -4.47
N SER A 157 -2.80 -8.61 -3.54
CA SER A 157 -2.39 -10.02 -3.42
C SER A 157 -2.71 -10.88 -4.65
N GLN A 158 -3.82 -10.56 -5.32
CA GLN A 158 -4.25 -11.24 -6.54
C GLN A 158 -3.44 -10.81 -7.78
N ASN A 159 -2.97 -9.56 -7.80
CA ASN A 159 -2.32 -8.98 -8.98
C ASN A 159 -0.79 -9.00 -8.90
N VAL A 160 -0.18 -9.13 -7.72
CA VAL A 160 1.27 -9.32 -7.60
C VAL A 160 1.66 -10.60 -8.35
N LYS A 161 2.43 -10.42 -9.44
CA LYS A 161 2.97 -11.54 -10.21
C LYS A 161 3.80 -12.41 -9.27
N LYS A 162 3.54 -13.72 -9.27
CA LYS A 162 4.47 -14.68 -8.64
C LYS A 162 5.80 -14.52 -9.35
N ARG A 163 6.85 -14.07 -8.64
CA ARG A 163 8.21 -14.29 -9.12
C ARG A 163 8.40 -15.81 -9.19
N GLN A 164 8.63 -16.33 -10.39
CA GLN A 164 9.16 -17.68 -10.50
C GLN A 164 10.57 -17.67 -9.88
N PRO A 165 10.93 -18.72 -9.12
CA PRO A 165 12.25 -18.82 -8.49
C PRO A 165 13.39 -18.79 -9.51
#